data_AF-A0A2U0AHI3-F1
#
_entry.id   AF-A0A2U0AHI3-F1
#
_cell.length_a   1.000
_cell.length_b   1.000
_cell.length_c   1.000
_cell.angle_alpha   90.00
_cell.angle_beta   90.00
_cell.angle_gamma   90.00
#
_symmetry.space_group_name_H-M   'P 1'
#
loop_
_entity.id
_entity.type
_entity.pdbx_description
1 polymer ?
#
loop_
_entity_poly.entity_id
_entity_poly.type
_entity_poly.pdbx_seq_one_letter_code
_entity_poly.pdbx_strand_id
1 'polypeptide(L)'
;LIAALAPLIDDLPFPPADIYEHWLLDEQSLRPVALLSTCRNENEMKRRHNPKWIAAERGDFSFISPWLLERDQPNNDGYNPRVHASILEATVRHRGGQQHRSAWFKHLPDGRYLICNEDTPSLARGDFPELPITEDWEDEEDSGLVADYIAWRAPQLLQLQGLTPATRERLEPIAVMQAEIVERLWRLYPEIHNNDLLNSARVEAKIRSANRK
;
A
#
# COMPACT_ATOMS: atom_id res chain seq x y z
N LEU A 1 -2.31 -16.99 -31.32
CA LEU A 1 -2.15 -16.12 -30.13
C LEU A 1 -2.84 -14.77 -30.34
N ILE A 2 -2.45 -13.96 -31.35
CA ILE A 2 -3.03 -12.61 -31.59
C ILE A 2 -4.56 -12.64 -31.81
N ALA A 3 -5.09 -13.56 -32.63
CA ALA A 3 -6.53 -13.66 -32.87
C ALA A 3 -7.36 -14.07 -31.62
N ALA A 4 -6.74 -14.74 -30.64
CA ALA A 4 -7.41 -15.12 -29.39
C ALA A 4 -7.43 -13.98 -28.36
N LEU A 5 -6.59 -12.96 -28.54
CA LEU A 5 -6.51 -11.78 -27.68
C LEU A 5 -7.35 -10.62 -28.20
N ALA A 6 -7.73 -10.62 -29.48
CA ALA A 6 -8.55 -9.57 -30.09
C ALA A 6 -9.86 -9.26 -29.33
N PRO A 7 -10.60 -10.25 -28.80
CA PRO A 7 -11.82 -9.97 -28.03
C PRO A 7 -11.54 -9.33 -26.66
N LEU A 8 -10.35 -9.53 -26.11
CA LEU A 8 -9.97 -9.04 -24.78
C LEU A 8 -9.41 -7.61 -24.81
N ILE A 9 -9.25 -7.02 -26.00
CA ILE A 9 -8.78 -5.64 -26.17
C ILE A 9 -9.83 -4.66 -25.62
N ASP A 10 -11.11 -4.97 -25.80
CA ASP A 10 -12.21 -4.14 -25.32
C ASP A 10 -12.36 -4.19 -23.78
N ASP A 11 -11.73 -5.17 -23.13
CA ASP A 11 -11.71 -5.35 -21.67
C ASP A 11 -10.48 -4.70 -21.00
N LEU A 12 -9.69 -3.91 -21.76
CA LEU A 12 -8.53 -3.20 -21.21
C LEU A 12 -8.92 -1.83 -20.63
N PRO A 13 -8.34 -1.43 -19.47
CA PRO A 13 -7.42 -2.21 -18.64
C PRO A 13 -8.15 -3.34 -17.89
N PHE A 14 -7.49 -4.49 -17.73
CA PHE A 14 -8.07 -5.60 -16.99
C PHE A 14 -8.36 -5.19 -15.54
N PRO A 15 -9.53 -5.54 -14.98
CA PRO A 15 -9.85 -5.26 -13.60
C PRO A 15 -8.89 -6.02 -12.66
N PRO A 16 -8.75 -5.58 -11.39
CA PRO A 16 -7.97 -6.30 -10.40
C PRO A 16 -8.45 -7.74 -10.28
N ALA A 17 -7.54 -8.70 -10.43
CA ALA A 17 -7.88 -10.12 -10.30
C ALA A 17 -8.20 -10.52 -8.86
N ASP A 18 -7.58 -9.83 -7.90
CA ASP A 18 -7.81 -10.02 -6.48
C ASP A 18 -9.06 -9.24 -6.08
N ILE A 19 -10.11 -9.96 -5.73
CA ILE A 19 -11.40 -9.38 -5.33
C ILE A 19 -11.73 -9.63 -3.86
N TYR A 20 -10.90 -10.40 -3.15
CA TYR A 20 -11.02 -10.61 -1.71
C TYR A 20 -9.88 -9.92 -1.01
N GLU A 21 -10.20 -9.12 0.00
CA GLU A 21 -9.27 -8.32 0.77
C GLU A 21 -9.45 -8.62 2.26
N HIS A 22 -8.36 -8.91 2.95
CA HIS A 22 -8.33 -9.13 4.39
C HIS A 22 -7.78 -7.87 5.05
N TRP A 23 -8.61 -7.18 5.81
CA TRP A 23 -8.24 -5.95 6.49
C TRP A 23 -8.11 -6.18 7.99
N LEU A 24 -7.08 -5.60 8.58
CA LEU A 24 -7.05 -5.30 10.01
C LEU A 24 -8.09 -4.22 10.28
N LEU A 25 -8.87 -4.38 11.34
CA LEU A 25 -9.91 -3.47 11.75
C LEU A 25 -9.52 -2.77 13.04
N ASP A 26 -9.83 -1.48 13.11
CA ASP A 26 -9.68 -0.66 14.30
C ASP A 26 -10.49 -1.25 15.47
N GLU A 27 -9.91 -1.28 16.67
CA GLU A 27 -10.55 -1.94 17.82
C GLU A 27 -11.90 -1.32 18.19
N GLN A 28 -12.01 0.01 18.06
CA GLN A 28 -13.16 0.78 18.52
C GLN A 28 -14.20 0.97 17.41
N SER A 29 -13.75 1.46 16.24
CA SER A 29 -14.62 1.85 15.14
C SER A 29 -14.93 0.71 14.16
N LEU A 30 -14.17 -0.39 14.22
CA LEU A 30 -14.23 -1.50 13.26
C LEU A 30 -13.96 -1.09 11.80
N ARG A 31 -13.38 0.10 11.58
CA ARG A 31 -12.97 0.56 10.25
C ARG A 31 -11.67 -0.11 9.80
N PRO A 32 -11.46 -0.31 8.49
CA PRO A 32 -10.22 -0.86 7.96
C PRO A 32 -9.02 0.04 8.26
N VAL A 33 -8.00 -0.54 8.89
CA VAL A 33 -6.75 0.13 9.27
C VAL A 33 -5.66 -0.19 8.28
N ALA A 34 -5.46 -1.47 7.95
CA ALA A 34 -4.38 -1.90 7.09
C ALA A 34 -4.72 -3.20 6.36
N LEU A 35 -4.37 -3.27 5.08
CA LEU A 35 -4.56 -4.43 4.25
C LEU A 35 -3.53 -5.49 4.62
N LEU A 36 -4.00 -6.66 5.06
CA LEU A 36 -3.19 -7.79 5.47
C LEU A 36 -2.93 -8.76 4.33
N SER A 37 -3.91 -8.96 3.45
CA SER A 37 -3.80 -9.92 2.36
C SER A 37 -4.86 -9.70 1.28
N THR A 38 -4.57 -10.19 0.08
CA THR A 38 -5.51 -10.24 -1.04
C THR A 38 -5.53 -11.64 -1.67
N CYS A 39 -6.66 -12.00 -2.29
CA CYS A 39 -6.74 -13.21 -3.11
C CYS A 39 -7.91 -13.15 -4.13
N ARG A 40 -7.91 -14.10 -5.06
CA ARG A 40 -8.80 -14.09 -6.23
C ARG A 40 -10.11 -14.82 -5.99
N ASN A 41 -10.10 -15.80 -5.09
CA ASN A 41 -11.23 -16.71 -4.89
C ASN A 41 -11.32 -17.23 -3.46
N GLU A 42 -12.49 -17.76 -3.11
CA GLU A 42 -12.77 -18.28 -1.75
C GLU A 42 -11.87 -19.43 -1.33
N ASN A 43 -11.37 -20.25 -2.26
CA ASN A 43 -10.48 -21.36 -1.92
C ASN A 43 -9.11 -20.85 -1.47
N GLU A 44 -8.59 -19.80 -2.10
CA GLU A 44 -7.37 -19.10 -1.66
C GLU A 44 -7.61 -18.42 -0.31
N MET A 45 -8.75 -17.73 -0.16
CA MET A 45 -9.16 -17.08 1.08
C MET A 45 -9.15 -18.05 2.27
N LYS A 46 -9.81 -19.22 2.12
CA LYS A 46 -9.91 -20.25 3.17
C LYS A 46 -8.55 -20.87 3.54
N ARG A 47 -7.54 -20.80 2.67
CA ARG A 47 -6.18 -21.31 2.92
C ARG A 47 -5.27 -20.28 3.58
N ARG A 48 -5.64 -19.00 3.56
CA ARG A 48 -4.85 -17.94 4.20
C ARG A 48 -5.23 -17.87 5.68
N HIS A 49 -4.25 -18.06 6.54
CA HIS A 49 -4.43 -17.99 7.98
C HIS A 49 -3.53 -16.92 8.58
N ASN A 50 -4.11 -16.09 9.44
CA ASN A 50 -3.44 -15.13 10.34
C ASN A 50 -2.32 -14.29 9.68
N PRO A 51 -2.60 -13.56 8.58
CA PRO A 51 -1.62 -12.62 8.03
C PRO A 51 -1.33 -11.52 9.05
N LYS A 52 -0.05 -11.23 9.25
CA LYS A 52 0.40 -10.07 10.02
C LYS A 52 0.75 -8.96 9.05
N TRP A 53 0.37 -7.73 9.41
CA TRP A 53 0.84 -6.58 8.66
C TRP A 53 2.35 -6.41 8.86
N ILE A 54 3.07 -6.23 7.76
CA ILE A 54 4.51 -6.01 7.72
C ILE A 54 4.79 -4.78 6.86
N ALA A 55 5.60 -3.85 7.37
CA ALA A 55 5.91 -2.62 6.65
C ALA A 55 6.89 -2.89 5.49
N ALA A 56 7.96 -3.64 5.79
CA ALA A 56 9.00 -3.98 4.84
C ALA A 56 9.21 -5.49 4.78
N GLU A 57 9.59 -6.04 3.63
CA GLU A 57 9.85 -7.48 3.52
C GLU A 57 11.03 -7.91 4.40
N ARG A 58 11.14 -9.22 4.66
CA ARG A 58 12.29 -9.74 5.41
C ARG A 58 13.57 -9.48 4.61
N GLY A 59 14.52 -8.76 5.21
CA GLY A 59 15.78 -8.38 4.58
C GLY A 59 15.76 -7.02 3.90
N ASP A 60 14.59 -6.37 3.83
CA ASP A 60 14.51 -4.96 3.48
C ASP A 60 14.70 -4.10 4.74
N PHE A 61 15.76 -3.30 4.72
CA PHE A 61 16.17 -2.37 5.78
C PHE A 61 16.11 -0.91 5.30
N SER A 62 15.49 -0.66 4.14
CA SER A 62 15.50 0.65 3.49
C SER A 62 14.44 1.61 4.00
N PHE A 63 13.44 1.13 4.73
CA PHE A 63 12.45 2.01 5.36
C PHE A 63 13.05 2.73 6.56
N ILE A 64 13.23 4.03 6.39
CA ILE A 64 13.70 4.96 7.41
C ILE A 64 12.71 6.12 7.45
N SER A 65 11.97 6.25 8.55
CA SER A 65 11.08 7.40 8.81
C SER A 65 11.87 8.68 9.17
N PRO A 66 11.78 9.76 8.36
CA PRO A 66 12.20 11.11 8.75
C PRO A 66 11.63 11.58 10.10
N TRP A 67 10.35 11.33 10.36
CA TRP A 67 9.65 11.72 11.58
C TRP A 67 10.32 11.19 12.86
N LEU A 68 10.73 9.93 12.83
CA LEU A 68 11.46 9.28 13.90
C LEU A 68 12.92 9.73 13.97
N LEU A 69 13.58 9.92 12.82
CA LEU A 69 14.96 10.44 12.79
C LEU A 69 15.09 11.82 13.42
N GLU A 70 14.14 12.72 13.17
CA GLU A 70 14.11 14.07 13.75
C GLU A 70 13.93 14.06 15.28
N ARG A 71 13.52 12.92 15.85
CA ARG A 71 13.31 12.69 17.29
C ARG A 71 14.41 11.82 17.90
N ASP A 72 15.55 11.73 17.24
CA ASP A 72 16.71 10.95 17.67
C ASP A 72 16.43 9.45 17.86
N GLN A 73 15.36 8.93 17.24
CA GLN A 73 15.10 7.50 17.26
C GLN A 73 16.09 6.80 16.31
N PRO A 74 16.86 5.81 16.79
CA PRO A 74 17.80 5.09 15.94
C PRO A 74 17.05 4.21 14.94
N ASN A 75 17.51 4.19 13.69
CA ASN A 75 17.01 3.27 12.67
C ASN A 75 17.54 1.83 12.82
N ASN A 76 18.58 1.66 13.63
CA ASN A 76 19.21 0.39 13.99
C ASN A 76 19.75 0.48 15.43
N ASP A 77 19.37 -0.45 16.29
CA ASP A 77 19.80 -0.52 17.70
C ASP A 77 20.86 -1.60 17.98
N GLY A 78 21.39 -2.25 16.95
CA GLY A 78 22.35 -3.35 17.01
C GLY A 78 21.72 -4.74 17.10
N TYR A 79 20.47 -4.85 17.57
CA TYR A 79 19.71 -6.11 17.62
C TYR A 79 18.66 -6.17 16.51
N ASN A 80 18.07 -5.02 16.19
CA ASN A 80 17.05 -4.83 15.18
C ASN A 80 17.56 -3.86 14.11
N PRO A 81 17.92 -4.33 12.90
CA PRO A 81 18.35 -3.46 11.81
C PRO A 81 17.20 -2.73 11.10
N ARG A 82 15.95 -2.86 11.59
CA ARG A 82 14.74 -2.28 10.99
C ARG A 82 13.86 -1.63 12.06
N VAL A 83 14.46 -0.89 12.99
CA VAL A 83 13.76 -0.30 14.14
C VAL A 83 12.53 0.50 13.69
N HIS A 84 12.66 1.37 12.69
CA HIS A 84 11.55 2.21 12.23
C HIS A 84 10.39 1.37 11.65
N ALA A 85 10.71 0.32 10.88
CA ALA A 85 9.69 -0.61 10.37
C ALA A 85 9.01 -1.38 11.51
N SER A 86 9.76 -1.81 12.53
CA SER A 86 9.21 -2.51 13.68
C SER A 86 8.32 -1.62 14.55
N ILE A 87 8.66 -0.33 14.71
CA ILE A 87 7.80 0.64 15.39
C ILE A 87 6.49 0.80 14.61
N LEU A 88 6.55 1.04 13.30
CA LEU A 88 5.34 1.16 12.47
C LEU A 88 4.48 -0.11 12.49
N GLU A 89 5.09 -1.30 12.42
CA GLU A 89 4.37 -2.57 12.54
C GLU A 89 3.72 -2.74 13.92
N ALA A 90 4.32 -2.18 14.98
CA ALA A 90 3.74 -2.16 16.31
C ALA A 90 2.58 -1.15 16.42
N THR A 91 2.72 0.05 15.86
CA THR A 91 1.67 1.06 15.74
C THR A 91 0.43 0.47 15.05
N VAL A 92 0.59 -0.09 13.85
CA VAL A 92 -0.53 -0.70 13.09
C VAL A 92 -1.18 -1.84 13.87
N ARG A 93 -0.37 -2.69 14.50
CA ARG A 93 -0.87 -3.79 15.31
C ARG A 93 -1.65 -3.31 16.53
N HIS A 94 -1.15 -2.28 17.21
CA HIS A 94 -1.77 -1.73 18.41
C HIS A 94 -3.17 -1.18 18.11
N ARG A 95 -3.33 -0.51 16.97
CA ARG A 95 -4.61 0.00 16.52
C ARG A 95 -5.68 -1.08 16.29
N GLY A 96 -5.26 -2.28 15.92
CA GLY A 96 -6.14 -3.46 15.81
C GLY A 96 -6.60 -4.06 17.15
N GLY A 97 -6.10 -3.52 18.27
CA GLY A 97 -6.44 -3.96 19.61
C GLY A 97 -5.83 -5.31 20.01
N GLN A 98 -6.13 -5.74 21.24
CA GLN A 98 -5.61 -7.00 21.79
C GLN A 98 -6.04 -8.24 20.99
N GLN A 99 -7.25 -8.18 20.42
CA GLN A 99 -7.83 -9.26 19.62
C GLN A 99 -7.37 -9.23 18.16
N HIS A 100 -6.64 -8.19 17.73
CA HIS A 100 -6.17 -8.03 16.35
C HIS A 100 -7.31 -8.24 15.35
N ARG A 101 -8.44 -7.56 15.59
CA ARG A 101 -9.68 -7.79 14.85
C ARG A 101 -9.40 -7.62 13.37
N SER A 102 -9.82 -8.57 12.56
CA SER A 102 -9.61 -8.54 11.12
C SER A 102 -10.72 -9.30 10.41
N ALA A 103 -11.06 -8.88 9.19
CA ALA A 103 -12.13 -9.49 8.43
C ALA A 103 -11.84 -9.52 6.93
N TRP A 104 -12.40 -10.53 6.28
CA TRP A 104 -12.40 -10.65 4.83
C TRP A 104 -13.59 -9.89 4.23
N PHE A 105 -13.31 -9.12 3.19
CA PHE A 105 -14.28 -8.41 2.39
C PHE A 105 -14.09 -8.77 0.92
N LYS A 106 -15.20 -8.85 0.19
CA LYS A 106 -15.22 -9.06 -1.24
C LYS A 106 -15.54 -7.74 -1.93
N HIS A 107 -14.59 -7.22 -2.69
CA HIS A 107 -14.79 -6.06 -3.55
C HIS A 107 -15.68 -6.43 -4.73
N LEU A 108 -16.72 -5.63 -4.96
CA LEU A 108 -17.66 -5.78 -6.06
C LEU A 108 -17.33 -4.79 -7.20
N PRO A 109 -17.68 -5.10 -8.45
CA PRO A 109 -17.45 -4.21 -9.58
C PRO A 109 -18.13 -2.83 -9.48
N ASP A 110 -19.17 -2.70 -8.64
CA ASP A 110 -19.85 -1.44 -8.37
C ASP A 110 -19.18 -0.59 -7.27
N GLY A 111 -18.02 -1.04 -6.76
CA GLY A 111 -17.24 -0.37 -5.73
C GLY A 111 -17.72 -0.64 -4.30
N ARG A 112 -18.68 -1.54 -4.09
CA ARG A 112 -19.11 -1.97 -2.74
C ARG A 112 -18.22 -3.10 -2.22
N TYR A 113 -18.21 -3.25 -0.90
CA TYR A 113 -17.59 -4.38 -0.22
C TYR A 113 -18.66 -5.25 0.43
N LEU A 114 -18.60 -6.57 0.19
CA LEU A 114 -19.41 -7.55 0.91
C LEU A 114 -18.58 -8.23 1.97
N ILE A 115 -19.13 -8.33 3.16
CA ILE A 115 -18.48 -9.03 4.25
C ILE A 115 -18.49 -10.54 4.04
N CYS A 116 -17.38 -11.21 4.34
CA CYS A 116 -17.26 -12.66 4.23
C CYS A 116 -17.38 -13.38 5.59
N ASN A 117 -17.26 -12.65 6.70
CA ASN A 117 -17.35 -13.18 8.06
C ASN A 117 -18.59 -12.59 8.77
N GLU A 118 -19.45 -13.41 9.38
CA GLU A 118 -20.75 -12.96 9.92
C GLU A 118 -20.63 -12.01 11.14
N ASP A 119 -19.49 -11.99 11.83
CA ASP A 119 -19.30 -11.25 13.10
C ASP A 119 -18.84 -9.79 12.94
N THR A 120 -18.72 -9.27 11.71
CA THR A 120 -18.25 -7.90 11.44
C THR A 120 -19.41 -7.06 10.86
N PRO A 121 -19.51 -5.76 11.17
CA PRO A 121 -20.57 -4.93 10.60
C PRO A 121 -20.38 -4.73 9.09
N SER A 122 -21.50 -4.49 8.39
CA SER A 122 -21.44 -4.02 7.00
C SER A 122 -20.87 -2.60 6.99
N LEU A 123 -19.84 -2.39 6.16
CA LEU A 123 -19.18 -1.10 5.98
C LEU A 123 -19.61 -0.46 4.66
N ALA A 124 -19.68 0.87 4.63
CA ALA A 124 -19.94 1.61 3.40
C ALA A 124 -18.65 1.70 2.56
N ARG A 125 -18.79 1.98 1.26
CA ARG A 125 -17.64 2.19 0.37
C ARG A 125 -16.65 3.23 0.91
N GLY A 126 -17.17 4.32 1.49
CA GLY A 126 -16.35 5.40 2.03
C GLY A 126 -15.63 5.08 3.34
N ASP A 127 -15.89 3.92 3.96
CA ASP A 127 -15.16 3.48 5.16
C ASP A 127 -13.83 2.81 4.79
N PHE A 128 -13.63 2.36 3.55
CA PHE A 128 -12.38 1.73 3.10
C PHE A 128 -11.39 2.79 2.63
N PRO A 129 -10.13 2.77 3.12
CA PRO A 129 -9.11 3.67 2.64
C PRO A 129 -8.74 3.32 1.19
N GLU A 130 -8.34 4.33 0.42
CA GLU A 130 -7.88 4.17 -0.95
C GLU A 130 -6.51 3.46 -1.04
N LEU A 131 -5.69 3.62 0.00
CA LEU A 131 -4.37 3.01 0.12
C LEU A 131 -4.42 1.75 1.01
N PRO A 132 -3.41 0.85 0.93
CA PRO A 132 -3.32 -0.36 1.77
C PRO A 132 -3.16 -0.12 3.27
N ILE A 133 -3.19 1.13 3.72
CA ILE A 133 -3.16 1.58 5.10
C ILE A 133 -3.98 2.88 5.19
N THR A 134 -4.73 3.05 6.28
CA THR A 134 -5.46 4.29 6.52
C THR A 134 -4.51 5.46 6.81
N GLU A 135 -4.91 6.67 6.46
CA GLU A 135 -4.22 7.92 6.80
C GLU A 135 -4.89 8.64 7.99
N ASP A 136 -6.04 8.14 8.45
CA ASP A 136 -6.81 8.71 9.57
C ASP A 136 -6.21 8.23 10.89
N TRP A 137 -5.20 8.90 11.46
CA TRP A 137 -4.58 8.57 12.76
C TRP A 137 -4.83 9.67 13.80
N GLU A 138 -5.12 9.27 15.04
CA GLU A 138 -5.56 10.21 16.09
C GLU A 138 -4.43 11.10 16.59
N ASP A 139 -3.24 10.55 16.78
CA ASP A 139 -2.07 11.29 17.23
C ASP A 139 -1.11 11.64 16.10
N GLU A 140 -0.37 12.73 16.32
CA GLU A 140 0.58 13.28 15.36
C GLU A 140 1.76 12.32 15.13
N GLU A 141 2.10 11.50 16.13
CA GLU A 141 3.24 10.59 16.06
C GLU A 141 3.00 9.46 15.06
N ASP A 142 1.88 8.76 15.20
CA ASP A 142 1.45 7.69 14.32
C ASP A 142 1.13 8.24 12.92
N SER A 143 0.48 9.40 12.84
CA SER A 143 0.19 10.06 11.56
C SER A 143 1.46 10.40 10.78
N GLY A 144 2.46 10.99 11.45
CA GLY A 144 3.76 11.29 10.84
C GLY A 144 4.50 10.04 10.37
N LEU A 145 4.51 8.98 11.19
CA LEU A 145 5.15 7.71 10.84
C LEU A 145 4.48 7.01 9.65
N VAL A 146 3.15 7.08 9.56
CA VAL A 146 2.40 6.51 8.43
C VAL A 146 2.59 7.34 7.17
N ALA A 147 2.64 8.67 7.27
CA ALA A 147 2.95 9.54 6.14
C ALA A 147 4.33 9.22 5.55
N ASP A 148 5.34 9.00 6.39
CA ASP A 148 6.68 8.58 5.96
C ASP A 148 6.67 7.22 5.24
N TYR A 149 5.87 6.28 5.74
CA TYR A 149 5.69 4.98 5.10
C TYR A 149 5.04 5.10 3.72
N ILE A 150 3.99 5.91 3.60
CA ILE A 150 3.33 6.18 2.33
C ILE A 150 4.31 6.84 1.36
N ALA A 151 5.14 7.79 1.83
CA ALA A 151 6.15 8.42 1.02
C ALA A 151 7.22 7.43 0.53
N TRP A 152 7.68 6.55 1.41
CA TRP A 152 8.62 5.47 1.06
C TRP A 152 8.00 4.47 0.07
N ARG A 153 6.70 4.17 0.17
CA ARG A 153 6.00 3.26 -0.75
C ARG A 153 5.40 3.94 -1.98
N ALA A 154 5.50 5.26 -2.11
CA ALA A 154 4.79 6.03 -3.14
C ALA A 154 4.97 5.47 -4.57
N PRO A 155 6.19 5.09 -5.04
CA PRO A 155 6.35 4.48 -6.36
C PRO A 155 5.57 3.17 -6.52
N GLN A 156 5.55 2.33 -5.49
CA GLN A 156 4.82 1.06 -5.51
C GLN A 156 3.31 1.29 -5.46
N LEU A 157 2.86 2.27 -4.68
CA LEU A 157 1.44 2.64 -4.54
C LEU A 157 0.86 3.17 -5.85
N LEU A 158 1.65 3.85 -6.69
CA LEU A 158 1.18 4.32 -8.01
C LEU A 158 0.77 3.20 -8.98
N GLN A 159 1.16 1.94 -8.71
CA GLN A 159 0.71 0.77 -9.47
C GLN A 159 -0.73 0.35 -9.15
N LEU A 160 -1.30 0.83 -8.04
CA LEU A 160 -2.66 0.51 -7.65
C LEU A 160 -3.64 1.09 -8.68
N GLN A 161 -4.63 0.27 -9.04
CA GLN A 161 -5.75 0.69 -9.86
C GLN A 161 -6.80 1.41 -9.01
N GLY A 162 -7.61 2.27 -9.64
CA GLY A 162 -8.72 2.93 -8.97
C GLY A 162 -8.34 4.02 -7.98
N LEU A 163 -7.06 4.44 -7.97
CA LEU A 163 -6.68 5.64 -7.24
C LEU A 163 -7.42 6.86 -7.77
N THR A 164 -7.89 7.74 -6.89
CA THR A 164 -8.50 9.00 -7.27
C THR A 164 -7.45 9.94 -7.87
N PRO A 165 -7.88 10.86 -8.77
CA PRO A 165 -7.00 11.90 -9.30
C PRO A 165 -6.20 12.65 -8.23
N ALA A 166 -6.87 13.02 -7.12
CA ALA A 166 -6.24 13.76 -6.02
C ALA A 166 -5.15 12.95 -5.32
N THR A 167 -5.38 11.66 -5.04
CA THR A 167 -4.38 10.79 -4.43
C THR A 167 -3.21 10.56 -5.37
N ARG A 168 -3.45 10.36 -6.67
CA ARG A 168 -2.38 10.20 -7.67
C ARG A 168 -1.52 11.46 -7.81
N GLU A 169 -2.14 12.63 -7.93
CA GLU A 169 -1.46 13.93 -8.00
C GLU A 169 -0.61 14.22 -6.77
N ARG A 170 -1.04 13.76 -5.58
CA ARG A 170 -0.25 13.85 -4.35
C ARG A 170 0.93 12.88 -4.32
N LEU A 171 0.74 11.64 -4.80
CA LEU A 171 1.78 10.60 -4.74
C LEU A 171 2.88 10.78 -5.79
N GLU A 172 2.59 11.30 -6.98
CA GLU A 172 3.58 11.43 -8.06
C GLU A 172 4.81 12.27 -7.68
N PRO A 173 4.67 13.49 -7.10
CA PRO A 173 5.80 14.28 -6.60
C PRO A 173 6.62 13.58 -5.52
N ILE A 174 5.98 12.75 -4.70
CA ILE A 174 6.66 12.02 -3.64
C ILE A 174 7.44 10.83 -4.24
N ALA A 175 6.83 10.12 -5.18
CA ALA A 175 7.42 8.95 -5.82
C ALA A 175 8.71 9.28 -6.58
N VAL A 176 8.79 10.45 -7.24
CA VAL A 176 9.98 10.83 -8.03
C VAL A 176 11.23 11.09 -7.19
N MET A 177 11.10 11.27 -5.87
CA MET A 177 12.25 11.27 -4.95
C MET A 177 13.02 9.94 -4.98
N GLN A 178 12.36 8.87 -5.44
CA GLN A 178 12.91 7.53 -5.62
C GLN A 178 13.02 7.18 -7.12
N ALA A 179 13.67 8.06 -7.88
CA ALA A 179 13.85 8.00 -9.34
C ALA A 179 14.16 6.60 -9.91
N GLU A 180 15.03 5.82 -9.26
CA GLU A 180 15.41 4.47 -9.71
C GLU A 180 14.28 3.45 -9.59
N ILE A 181 13.46 3.56 -8.54
CA ILE A 181 12.28 2.72 -8.37
C ILE A 181 11.22 3.12 -9.40
N VAL A 182 11.04 4.43 -9.64
CA VAL A 182 10.14 4.93 -10.68
C VAL A 182 10.55 4.40 -12.06
N GLU A 183 11.83 4.47 -12.45
CA GLU A 183 12.27 3.93 -13.74
C GLU A 183 12.07 2.40 -13.86
N ARG A 184 12.07 1.67 -12.74
CA ARG A 184 11.74 0.23 -12.74
C ARG A 184 10.24 -0.03 -12.88
N LEU A 185 9.39 0.80 -12.28
CA LEU A 185 7.96 0.53 -12.14
C LEU A 185 7.05 1.29 -13.12
N TRP A 186 7.52 2.36 -13.78
CA TRP A 186 6.63 3.29 -14.52
C TRP A 186 5.74 2.63 -15.58
N ARG A 187 6.19 1.53 -16.19
CA ARG A 187 5.39 0.77 -17.18
C ARG A 187 4.19 0.04 -16.57
N LEU A 188 4.18 -0.10 -15.24
CA LEU A 188 3.15 -0.74 -14.45
C LEU A 188 2.18 0.28 -13.84
N TYR A 189 2.40 1.58 -14.04
CA TYR A 189 1.47 2.60 -13.59
C TYR A 189 0.28 2.63 -14.54
N PRO A 190 -0.96 2.40 -14.05
CA PRO A 190 -2.15 2.39 -14.90
C PRO A 190 -2.46 3.79 -15.47
N GLU A 191 -2.04 4.84 -14.77
CA GLU A 191 -2.28 6.23 -15.14
C GLU A 191 -1.14 7.13 -14.62
N ILE A 192 -0.82 8.18 -15.39
CA ILE A 192 0.21 9.18 -15.07
C ILE A 192 -0.37 10.57 -15.35
N HIS A 193 -0.45 11.42 -14.32
CA HIS A 193 -0.98 12.78 -14.42
C HIS A 193 0.10 13.77 -14.85
N ASN A 194 1.30 13.68 -14.26
CA ASN A 194 2.42 14.57 -14.55
C ASN A 194 3.54 13.83 -15.30
N ASN A 195 3.38 13.76 -16.63
CA ASN A 195 4.33 13.11 -17.52
C ASN A 195 5.72 13.76 -17.50
N ASP A 196 5.79 15.09 -17.43
CA ASP A 196 7.07 15.82 -17.43
C ASP A 196 7.88 15.52 -16.18
N LEU A 197 7.22 15.51 -15.02
CA LEU A 197 7.82 15.15 -13.74
C LEU A 197 8.36 13.72 -13.73
N LEU A 198 7.56 12.74 -14.17
CA LEU A 198 8.00 11.35 -14.23
C LEU A 198 9.14 11.16 -15.24
N ASN A 199 9.08 11.81 -16.41
CA ASN A 199 10.14 11.71 -17.40
C ASN A 199 11.46 12.31 -16.88
N SER A 200 11.41 13.42 -16.16
CA SER A 200 12.59 14.01 -15.51
C SER A 200 13.25 13.03 -14.54
N ALA A 201 12.46 12.42 -13.65
CA ALA A 201 12.95 11.42 -12.69
C ALA A 201 13.58 10.21 -13.39
N ARG A 202 13.02 9.77 -14.51
CA ARG A 202 13.54 8.65 -15.29
C ARG A 202 14.88 8.97 -15.96
N VAL A 203 15.03 10.19 -16.49
CA VAL A 203 16.31 10.66 -17.03
C VAL A 203 17.35 10.71 -15.92
N GLU A 204 17.00 11.25 -14.76
CA GLU A 204 17.87 11.25 -13.59
C GLU A 204 18.34 9.83 -13.21
N ALA A 205 17.41 8.87 -13.11
CA ALA A 205 17.74 7.47 -12.80
C ALA A 205 18.76 6.87 -13.80
N LYS A 206 18.61 7.17 -15.09
CA LYS A 206 19.55 6.72 -16.12
C LYS A 206 20.93 7.35 -15.97
N ILE A 207 21.00 8.64 -15.65
CA ILE A 207 22.27 9.34 -15.39
C ILE A 207 22.97 8.73 -14.16
N ARG A 208 22.23 8.53 -13.05
CA ARG A 208 22.76 7.89 -11.84
C ARG A 208 23.26 6.46 -12.08
N SER A 209 22.59 5.71 -12.96
CA SER A 209 23.00 4.36 -13.35
C SER A 209 24.26 4.37 -14.23
N ALA A 210 24.35 5.30 -15.18
CA ALA A 210 25.53 5.45 -16.03
C ALA A 210 26.79 5.84 -15.25
N ASN A 211 26.66 6.71 -14.24
CA ASN A 211 27.78 7.18 -13.40
C ASN A 211 28.26 6.16 -12.36
N ARG A 212 27.55 5.04 -12.16
CA ARG A 212 27.97 3.96 -11.24
C ARG A 212 28.82 2.88 -11.92
N LYS A 213 28.95 2.92 -13.24
CA LYS A 213 29.79 2.02 -14.05
C LYS A 213 31.17 2.62 -14.28
#